data_AF-A0AAW3HTH1-F1
#
_entry.id   AF-A0AAW3HTH1-F1
#
_cell.length_a   1.000
_cell.length_b   1.000
_cell.length_c   1.000
_cell.angle_alpha   90.00
_cell.angle_beta   90.00
_cell.angle_gamma   90.00
#
_symmetry.space_group_name_H-M   'P 1'
#
loop_
_entity.id
_entity.type
_entity.pdbx_description
1 polymer ?
#
loop_
_entity_poly.entity_id
_entity_poly.type
_entity_poly.pdbx_seq_one_letter_code
_entity_poly.pdbx_strand_id
1 'polypeptide(L)' 'MKISNSKDLALAIVASSSPTLSIEDKIKLYEDSMEAIKKHNLPFIEAEKESAKMSRDALTKVFGR' A
#
# COMPACT_ATOMS: atom_id res chain seq x y z
N MET A 1 -2.07 10.35 -2.12
CA MET A 1 -0.95 10.31 -1.15
C MET A 1 -0.71 8.87 -0.77
N LYS A 2 0.48 8.29 -1.03
CA LYS A 2 0.75 6.89 -0.69
C LYS A 2 0.59 6.64 0.82
N ILE A 3 -0.10 5.57 1.18
CA ILE A 3 -0.30 5.17 2.58
C ILE A 3 0.85 4.25 2.98
N SER A 4 1.77 4.75 3.79
CA SER A 4 2.98 4.00 4.17
C SER A 4 2.76 3.03 5.33
N ASN A 5 1.79 3.32 6.20
CA ASN A 5 1.50 2.54 7.41
C ASN A 5 0.17 1.79 7.28
N SER A 6 0.13 0.85 6.34
CA SER A 6 -1.11 0.14 5.99
C SER A 6 -1.69 -0.68 7.14
N LYS A 7 -0.83 -1.28 7.97
CA LYS A 7 -1.25 -2.14 9.09
C LYS A 7 -1.93 -1.33 10.18
N ASP A 8 -1.33 -0.23 10.61
CA ASP A 8 -1.90 0.59 11.68
C ASP A 8 -3.21 1.24 11.24
N LEU A 9 -3.32 1.63 9.96
CA LEU A 9 -4.58 2.12 9.41
C LEU A 9 -5.66 1.04 9.37
N ALA A 10 -5.34 -0.17 8.90
CA ALA A 10 -6.29 -1.28 8.88
C ALA A 10 -6.77 -1.65 10.30
N LEU A 11 -5.86 -1.66 11.27
CA LEU A 11 -6.21 -1.88 12.68
C LEU A 11 -7.07 -0.74 13.25
N ALA A 12 -6.78 0.52 12.90
CA ALA A 12 -7.58 1.66 13.32
C ALA A 12 -9.01 1.60 12.75
N ILE A 13 -9.19 1.13 11.52
CA ILE A 13 -10.50 0.89 10.90
C ILE A 13 -11.28 -0.17 11.69
N VAL A 14 -10.64 -1.29 12.02
CA VAL A 14 -11.26 -2.36 12.83
C VAL A 14 -11.60 -1.85 14.23
N ALA A 15 -10.70 -1.09 14.86
CA ALA A 15 -10.93 -0.52 16.19
C ALA A 15 -12.08 0.51 16.21
N SER A 16 -12.29 1.21 15.09
CA SER A 16 -13.37 2.20 14.93
C SER A 16 -14.69 1.58 14.45
N SER A 17 -14.70 0.29 14.13
CA SER A 17 -15.89 -0.44 13.70
C SER A 17 -16.84 -0.71 14.88
N SER A 18 -18.06 -1.15 14.58
CA SER A 18 -19.04 -1.43 15.64
C SER A 18 -18.50 -2.45 16.65
N PRO A 19 -18.64 -2.21 17.97
CA PRO A 19 -18.25 -3.18 18.98
C PRO A 19 -19.05 -4.50 18.85
N THR A 20 -20.23 -4.45 18.24
CA THR A 20 -21.12 -5.61 18.04
C THR A 20 -20.73 -6.51 16.86
N LEU A 21 -19.74 -6.13 16.03
CA LEU A 21 -19.23 -7.04 15.00
C LEU A 21 -18.65 -8.30 15.65
N SER A 22 -18.89 -9.44 15.01
CA SER A 22 -18.23 -10.69 15.38
C SER A 22 -16.72 -10.61 15.14
N ILE A 23 -15.96 -11.51 15.76
CA ILE A 23 -14.52 -11.60 15.53
C ILE A 23 -14.23 -11.92 14.05
N GLU A 24 -15.01 -12.80 13.43
CA GLU A 24 -14.89 -13.18 12.03
C GLU A 24 -15.11 -11.97 11.10
N ASP A 25 -16.13 -11.16 11.36
CA ASP A 25 -16.38 -9.93 10.59
C ASP A 25 -15.27 -8.91 10.77
N LYS A 26 -14.67 -8.81 11.97
CA LYS A 26 -13.52 -7.93 12.22
C LYS A 26 -12.26 -8.39 11.49
N ILE A 27 -12.03 -9.70 11.41
CA ILE A 27 -10.93 -10.27 10.62
C ILE A 27 -11.14 -9.95 9.13
N LYS A 28 -12.36 -10.17 8.63
CA LYS A 28 -12.68 -9.85 7.23
C LYS A 28 -12.51 -8.35 6.94
N LEU A 29 -12.98 -7.49 7.84
CA LEU A 29 -12.81 -6.04 7.73
C LEU A 29 -11.33 -5.63 7.68
N TYR A 30 -10.46 -6.29 8.46
CA TYR A 30 -9.02 -6.08 8.41
C TYR A 30 -8.44 -6.45 7.04
N GLU A 31 -8.79 -7.63 6.53
CA GLU A 31 -8.33 -8.13 5.23
C GLU A 31 -8.78 -7.23 4.08
N ASP A 32 -10.06 -6.86 4.06
CA ASP A 32 -10.66 -5.95 3.08
C ASP A 32 -9.97 -4.58 3.12
N SER A 33 -9.68 -4.07 4.33
CA SER A 33 -8.96 -2.81 4.52
C SER A 33 -7.53 -2.87 3.95
N MET A 34 -6.82 -3.97 4.22
CA MET A 34 -5.47 -4.19 3.69
C MET A 34 -5.46 -4.26 2.16
N GLU A 35 -6.44 -4.95 1.56
CA GLU A 35 -6.58 -5.03 0.10
C GLU A 35 -6.90 -3.65 -0.50
N ALA A 36 -7.81 -2.89 0.12
CA ALA A 36 -8.16 -1.54 -0.31
C ALA A 36 -6.95 -0.60 -0.28
N ILE A 37 -6.17 -0.62 0.81
CA ILE A 37 -4.94 0.18 0.93
C ILE A 37 -3.91 -0.23 -0.13
N LYS A 38 -3.76 -1.53 -0.39
CA LYS A 38 -2.86 -2.03 -1.44
C LYS A 38 -3.26 -1.54 -2.83
N LYS A 39 -4.55 -1.63 -3.16
CA LYS A 39 -5.09 -1.12 -4.44
C LYS A 39 -4.88 0.38 -4.58
N HIS A 40 -5.17 1.14 -3.52
CA HIS A 40 -4.92 2.58 -3.49
C HIS A 40 -3.43 2.92 -3.71
N ASN A 41 -2.51 2.13 -3.13
CA ASN A 41 -1.08 2.36 -3.26
C ASN A 41 -0.46 1.90 -4.59
N LEU A 42 -1.15 1.05 -5.35
CA LEU A 42 -0.61 0.43 -6.57
C LEU A 42 -0.09 1.46 -7.59
N PRO A 43 -0.83 2.54 -7.94
CA PRO A 43 -0.35 3.52 -8.90
C PRO A 43 0.92 4.25 -8.44
N PHE A 44 1.07 4.47 -7.13
CA PHE A 44 2.25 5.12 -6.55
C PHE A 44 3.47 4.20 -6.62
N ILE A 45 3.29 2.90 -6.36
CA ILE A 45 4.35 1.90 -6.46
C ILE A 45 4.81 1.73 -7.92
N GLU A 46 3.87 1.78 -8.87
CA GLU A 46 4.17 1.72 -10.29
C GLU A 46 4.95 2.95 -10.76
N ALA A 47 4.50 4.15 -10.38
CA ALA A 47 5.23 5.39 -10.68
C ALA A 47 6.64 5.41 -10.07
N GLU A 48 6.82 4.92 -8.84
CA GLU A 48 8.14 4.77 -8.21
C GLU A 48 9.04 3.80 -8.99
N LYS A 49 8.48 2.67 -9.46
CA LYS A 49 9.23 1.69 -10.27
C LYS A 49 9.64 2.24 -11.62
N GLU A 50 8.76 2.97 -12.30
CA GLU A 50 9.06 3.61 -13.58
C GLU A 50 10.14 4.68 -13.43
N SER A 51 10.03 5.54 -12.42
CA SER A 51 11.04 6.55 -12.10
C SER A 51 12.41 5.92 -11.78
N ALA A 52 12.41 4.83 -10.99
CA ALA A 52 13.64 4.10 -10.69
C ALA A 52 14.25 3.45 -11.93
N LYS A 53 13.44 2.93 -12.85
CA LYS A 53 13.89 2.37 -14.13
C LYS A 53 14.53 3.45 -15.00
N MET A 54 13.85 4.59 -15.20
CA MET A 54 14.40 5.71 -15.97
C MET A 54 15.72 6.21 -15.39
N SER A 55 15.81 6.30 -14.05
CA SER A 55 17.04 6.70 -13.37
C SER A 55 18.19 5.72 -13.58
N ARG A 56 17.92 4.40 -13.54
CA ARG A 56 18.90 3.35 -13.83
C ARG A 56 19.36 3.37 -15.30
N ASP A 57 18.44 3.56 -16.23
CA ASP A 57 18.74 3.65 -17.65
C ASP A 57 19.62 4.87 -17.96
N ALA A 58 19.32 6.02 -17.33
CA ALA A 58 20.14 7.22 -17.43
C ALA A 58 21.54 7.02 -16.83
N LEU A 59 21.65 6.41 -15.65
CA LEU A 59 22.94 6.10 -15.02
C LEU A 59 23.78 5.18 -15.90
N THR A 60 23.17 4.14 -16.47
CA THR A 60 23.85 3.20 -17.37
C THR A 60 24.34 3.89 -18.64
N LYS A 61 23.55 4.80 -19.21
CA LYS A 61 23.95 5.57 -20.40
C LYS A 61 25.12 6.52 -20.14
N VAL A 62 25.25 7.07 -18.93
CA VAL A 62 26.31 8.02 -18.57
C VAL A 62 27.59 7.32 -18.11
N PHE A 63 27.47 6.23 -17.36
CA PHE A 63 28.60 5.58 -16.68
C PHE A 63 28.92 4.15 -17.16
N GLY A 64 28.03 3.53 -17.93
CA GLY A 64 28.25 2.22 -18.55
C GLY A 64 29.09 2.35 -19.82
N ARG A 65 30.41 2.45 -19.64
CA ARG A 65 31.40 2.11 -20.67
C ARG A 65 31.72 0.62 -20.60
#